data_AF-A0A660XUC6-F1
#
_entry.id   AF-A0A660XUC6-F1
#
_cell.length_a   1.000
_cell.length_b   1.000
_cell.length_c   1.000
_cell.angle_alpha   90.00
_cell.angle_beta   90.00
_cell.angle_gamma   90.00
#
_symmetry.space_group_name_H-M   'P 1'
#
loop_
_entity.id
_entity.type
_entity.pdbx_description
1 polymer ?
#
loop_
_entity_poly.entity_id
_entity_poly.type
_entity_poly.pdbx_seq_one_letter_code
_entity_poly.pdbx_strand_id
1 'polypeptide(L)'
;ADSPDGFSPSHRRKVFTASDIGVEGVKDPWVVRIGGLYYMLLSYAPSPRAASPEERTRMHATADVYATGVTKSHSGLAASSDGVNFRWLGDVLSPSEDGWDAYAARLCCLVWAPPVFVAFYDGSRTVEENYEERTGLALTWDLRHFERVSTEGPVLTSPYASGSLRYMDVLAFEDRIYYYYEFARPDGSHELRVSVVPR
;
A
#
# COMPACT_ATOMS: atom_id res chain seq x y z
N ALA A 1 8.33 -22.09 -6.48
CA ALA A 1 9.46 -22.92 -6.03
C ALA A 1 9.29 -23.09 -4.52
N ASP A 2 9.69 -24.24 -3.98
CA ASP A 2 9.49 -24.53 -2.55
C ASP A 2 10.66 -24.04 -1.67
N SER A 3 11.68 -23.43 -2.28
CA SER A 3 12.79 -22.76 -1.61
C SER A 3 13.23 -21.51 -2.39
N PRO A 4 13.90 -20.53 -1.73
CA PRO A 4 14.42 -19.33 -2.40
C PRO A 4 15.40 -19.64 -3.55
N ASP A 5 16.34 -20.57 -3.35
CA ASP A 5 17.33 -20.94 -4.38
C ASP A 5 16.71 -21.58 -5.62
N GLY A 6 15.51 -22.15 -5.49
CA GLY A 6 14.73 -22.70 -6.61
C GLY A 6 13.94 -21.65 -7.40
N PHE A 7 13.97 -20.37 -6.99
CA PHE A 7 13.25 -19.31 -7.69
C PHE A 7 13.90 -19.02 -9.04
N SER A 8 13.16 -19.28 -10.13
CA SER A 8 13.58 -18.93 -11.48
C SER A 8 12.72 -17.79 -12.04
N PRO A 9 13.31 -16.62 -12.35
CA PRO A 9 12.59 -15.52 -13.02
C PRO A 9 12.00 -15.90 -14.39
N SER A 10 12.50 -16.97 -15.03
CA SER A 10 11.94 -17.48 -16.30
C SER A 10 10.57 -18.15 -16.11
N HIS A 11 10.26 -18.63 -14.90
CA HIS A 11 8.98 -19.26 -14.57
C HIS A 11 7.96 -18.28 -13.97
N ARG A 12 8.26 -16.97 -13.99
CA ARG A 12 7.34 -15.94 -13.49
C ARG A 12 6.00 -16.04 -14.22
N ARG A 13 4.92 -15.86 -13.47
CA ARG A 13 3.57 -15.79 -14.02
C ARG A 13 3.04 -14.39 -13.78
N LYS A 14 2.37 -13.83 -14.78
CA LYS A 14 1.59 -12.61 -14.61
C LYS A 14 0.43 -12.91 -13.66
N VAL A 15 0.30 -12.12 -12.61
CA VAL A 15 -0.78 -12.24 -11.61
C VAL A 15 -1.76 -11.08 -11.74
N PHE A 16 -1.24 -9.84 -11.76
CA PHE A 16 -2.04 -8.63 -11.83
C PHE A 16 -1.21 -7.49 -12.42
N THR A 17 -1.78 -6.72 -13.35
CA THR A 17 -1.12 -5.60 -14.04
C THR A 17 -2.07 -4.43 -14.20
N ALA A 18 -1.51 -3.23 -14.43
CA ALA A 18 -2.31 -2.01 -14.61
C ALA A 18 -3.29 -2.12 -15.80
N SER A 19 -2.89 -2.82 -16.87
CA SER A 19 -3.76 -3.04 -18.04
C SER A 19 -4.94 -3.99 -17.77
N ASP A 20 -4.85 -4.88 -16.76
CA ASP A 20 -5.96 -5.77 -16.40
C ASP A 20 -7.16 -4.99 -15.84
N ILE A 21 -6.92 -3.79 -15.31
CA ILE A 21 -7.96 -2.91 -14.73
C ILE A 21 -8.06 -1.55 -15.41
N GLY A 22 -7.33 -1.34 -16.51
CA GLY A 22 -7.39 -0.10 -17.28
C GLY A 22 -6.92 1.14 -16.52
N VAL A 23 -5.82 1.01 -15.76
CA VAL A 23 -5.20 2.13 -15.00
C VAL A 23 -3.75 2.33 -15.44
N GLU A 24 -3.09 3.35 -14.89
CA GLU A 24 -1.73 3.75 -15.31
C GLU A 24 -0.62 3.03 -14.54
N GLY A 25 -0.91 2.52 -13.35
CA GLY A 25 0.05 1.81 -12.52
C GLY A 25 -0.61 0.95 -11.45
N VAL A 26 0.08 -0.14 -11.08
CA VAL A 26 -0.19 -0.94 -9.90
C VAL A 26 1.13 -1.27 -9.22
N LYS A 27 1.17 -1.22 -7.89
CA LYS A 27 2.38 -1.59 -7.12
C LYS A 27 2.05 -2.05 -5.70
N ASP A 28 3.08 -2.56 -5.05
CA ASP A 28 3.12 -2.87 -3.61
C ASP A 28 1.94 -3.72 -3.13
N PRO A 29 1.74 -4.93 -3.70
CA PRO A 29 0.66 -5.80 -3.27
C PRO A 29 0.92 -6.36 -1.87
N TRP A 30 -0.10 -6.33 -1.02
CA TRP A 30 -0.17 -7.09 0.23
C TRP A 30 -1.28 -8.13 0.14
N VAL A 31 -0.95 -9.40 0.40
CA VAL A 31 -1.88 -10.53 0.20
C VAL A 31 -2.12 -11.27 1.51
N VAL A 32 -3.39 -11.48 1.84
CA VAL A 32 -3.82 -12.24 3.02
C VAL A 32 -4.85 -13.30 2.64
N ARG A 33 -4.89 -14.40 3.39
CA ARG A 33 -5.92 -15.43 3.24
C ARG A 33 -6.97 -15.31 4.35
N ILE A 34 -8.22 -15.04 3.98
CA ILE A 34 -9.36 -14.89 4.90
C ILE A 34 -10.50 -15.77 4.38
N GLY A 35 -11.06 -16.63 5.25
CA GLY A 35 -12.19 -17.49 4.87
C GLY A 35 -11.89 -18.43 3.70
N GLY A 36 -10.62 -18.80 3.49
CA GLY A 36 -10.19 -19.65 2.37
C GLY A 36 -9.90 -18.91 1.06
N LEU A 37 -10.23 -17.62 0.95
CA LEU A 37 -9.94 -16.78 -0.22
C LEU A 37 -8.66 -15.95 0.00
N TYR A 38 -7.97 -15.66 -1.09
CA TYR A 38 -6.89 -14.68 -1.13
C TYR A 38 -7.47 -13.29 -1.40
N TYR A 39 -7.13 -12.33 -0.56
CA TYR A 39 -7.41 -10.92 -0.76
C TYR A 39 -6.09 -10.18 -0.95
N MET A 40 -6.03 -9.35 -1.98
CA MET A 40 -4.88 -8.52 -2.30
C MET A 40 -5.28 -7.06 -2.15
N LEU A 41 -4.65 -6.37 -1.21
CA LEU A 41 -4.60 -4.91 -1.20
C LEU A 41 -3.43 -4.49 -2.08
N LEU A 42 -3.59 -3.43 -2.85
CA LEU A 42 -2.53 -2.92 -3.71
C LEU A 42 -2.69 -1.43 -3.94
N SER A 43 -1.58 -0.74 -4.17
CA SER A 43 -1.63 0.61 -4.70
C SER A 43 -1.98 0.58 -6.19
N TYR A 44 -2.85 1.48 -6.63
CA TYR A 44 -3.13 1.70 -8.04
C TYR A 44 -3.19 3.19 -8.38
N ALA A 45 -2.80 3.52 -9.61
CA ALA A 45 -2.73 4.88 -10.14
C ALA A 45 -3.81 5.05 -11.23
N PRO A 46 -4.97 5.65 -10.96
CA PRO A 46 -6.04 5.79 -11.93
C PRO A 46 -5.64 6.70 -13.10
N SER A 47 -6.22 6.45 -14.27
CA SER A 47 -6.09 7.36 -15.42
C SER A 47 -6.86 8.66 -15.15
N PRO A 48 -6.19 9.84 -15.18
CA PRO A 48 -6.90 11.11 -15.01
C PRO A 48 -7.88 11.35 -16.16
N ARG A 49 -9.12 11.75 -15.84
CA ARG A 49 -10.21 11.91 -16.83
C ARG A 49 -9.87 12.90 -17.96
N ALA A 50 -9.10 13.94 -17.65
CA ALA A 50 -8.80 15.04 -18.56
C ALA A 50 -7.29 15.30 -18.71
N ALA A 51 -6.47 14.25 -18.72
CA ALA A 51 -5.02 14.39 -18.94
C ALA A 51 -4.73 14.94 -20.35
N SER A 52 -3.96 16.04 -20.39
CA SER A 52 -3.38 16.62 -21.60
C SER A 52 -2.40 15.64 -22.27
N PRO A 53 -2.08 15.83 -23.57
CA PRO A 53 -1.07 15.00 -24.26
C PRO A 53 0.31 15.02 -23.57
N GLU A 54 0.69 16.16 -23.00
CA GLU A 54 1.93 16.31 -22.24
C GLU A 54 1.89 15.48 -20.95
N GLU A 55 0.80 15.56 -20.18
CA GLU A 55 0.62 14.75 -18.97
C GLU A 55 0.62 13.25 -19.28
N ARG A 56 -0.02 12.83 -20.39
CA ARG A 56 0.00 11.43 -20.84
C ARG A 56 1.40 10.93 -21.15
N THR A 57 2.23 11.79 -21.74
CA THR A 57 3.64 11.47 -21.99
C THR A 57 4.41 11.41 -20.68
N ARG A 58 4.19 12.39 -19.79
CA ARG A 58 4.87 12.48 -18.48
C ARG A 58 4.56 11.29 -17.57
N MET A 59 3.33 10.77 -17.57
CA MET A 59 2.93 9.62 -16.74
C MET A 59 3.84 8.40 -16.92
N HIS A 60 4.40 8.21 -18.12
CA HIS A 60 5.16 7.01 -18.48
C HIS A 60 6.63 7.28 -18.78
N ALA A 61 7.09 8.52 -18.59
CA ALA A 61 8.45 8.94 -18.94
C ALA A 61 9.53 8.27 -18.07
N THR A 62 9.21 7.93 -16.81
CA THR A 62 10.15 7.41 -15.80
C THR A 62 9.88 5.97 -15.41
N ALA A 63 8.89 5.31 -16.04
CA ALA A 63 8.35 4.00 -15.66
C ALA A 63 7.76 3.90 -14.23
N ASP A 64 7.67 5.02 -13.51
CA ASP A 64 7.00 5.13 -12.21
C ASP A 64 6.01 6.30 -12.24
N VAL A 65 4.76 6.00 -12.58
CA VAL A 65 3.69 7.01 -12.66
C VAL A 65 3.45 7.72 -11.33
N TYR A 66 3.74 7.05 -10.19
CA TYR A 66 3.53 7.58 -8.85
C TYR A 66 4.54 8.68 -8.46
N ALA A 67 5.63 8.81 -9.21
CA ALA A 67 6.61 9.88 -9.02
C ALA A 67 6.36 11.10 -9.94
N THR A 68 5.29 11.09 -10.74
CA THR A 68 5.08 12.12 -11.79
C THR A 68 4.20 13.29 -11.35
N GLY A 69 3.43 13.14 -10.27
CA GLY A 69 2.46 14.14 -9.82
C GLY A 69 1.22 14.27 -10.71
N VAL A 70 1.10 13.48 -11.79
CA VAL A 70 -0.03 13.54 -12.73
C VAL A 70 -1.28 12.85 -12.18
N THR A 71 -1.08 11.77 -11.43
CA THR A 71 -2.13 11.02 -10.75
C THR A 71 -1.69 10.69 -9.32
N LYS A 72 -2.63 10.18 -8.54
CA LYS A 72 -2.48 9.89 -7.11
C LYS A 72 -2.35 8.39 -6.86
N SER A 73 -1.89 8.01 -5.66
CA SER A 73 -1.76 6.61 -5.23
C SER A 73 -2.98 6.20 -4.39
N HIS A 74 -3.86 5.40 -4.98
CA HIS A 74 -5.07 4.87 -4.34
C HIS A 74 -4.84 3.45 -3.84
N SER A 75 -5.68 2.96 -2.93
CA SER A 75 -5.73 1.55 -2.55
C SER A 75 -6.91 0.84 -3.19
N GLY A 76 -6.58 -0.28 -3.82
CA GLY A 76 -7.53 -1.20 -4.41
C GLY A 76 -7.62 -2.52 -3.68
N LEU A 77 -8.70 -3.25 -3.96
CA LEU A 77 -8.87 -4.62 -3.53
C LEU A 77 -9.03 -5.54 -4.74
N ALA A 78 -8.35 -6.68 -4.71
CA ALA A 78 -8.62 -7.82 -5.57
C ALA A 78 -8.80 -9.10 -4.75
N ALA A 79 -9.49 -10.10 -5.29
CA ALA A 79 -9.67 -11.39 -4.62
C ALA A 79 -9.45 -12.56 -5.58
N SER A 80 -8.96 -13.67 -5.04
CA SER A 80 -8.68 -14.91 -5.77
C SER A 80 -9.03 -16.13 -4.93
N SER A 81 -9.42 -17.22 -5.61
CA SER A 81 -9.61 -18.53 -4.98
C SER A 81 -8.36 -19.43 -5.05
N ASP A 82 -7.41 -19.10 -5.94
CA ASP A 82 -6.22 -19.92 -6.23
C ASP A 82 -4.90 -19.16 -6.01
N GLY A 83 -4.96 -17.87 -5.64
CA GLY A 83 -3.79 -17.03 -5.41
C GLY A 83 -3.05 -16.63 -6.68
N VAL A 84 -3.62 -16.88 -7.87
CA VAL A 84 -3.00 -16.56 -9.16
C VAL A 84 -3.96 -15.72 -10.03
N ASN A 85 -5.22 -16.13 -10.11
CA ASN A 85 -6.24 -15.45 -10.90
C ASN A 85 -7.03 -14.50 -10.00
N PHE A 86 -6.64 -13.23 -9.99
CA PHE A 86 -7.28 -12.20 -9.18
C PHE A 86 -8.36 -11.45 -9.95
N ARG A 87 -9.53 -11.33 -9.33
CA ARG A 87 -10.61 -10.46 -9.78
C ARG A 87 -10.51 -9.12 -9.05
N TRP A 88 -10.40 -8.03 -9.81
CA TRP A 88 -10.49 -6.67 -9.28
C TRP A 88 -11.85 -6.41 -8.64
N LEU A 89 -11.85 -5.82 -7.46
CA LEU A 89 -13.05 -5.51 -6.68
C LEU A 89 -13.31 -3.99 -6.55
N GLY A 90 -12.35 -3.15 -6.91
CA GLY A 90 -12.50 -1.69 -6.93
C GLY A 90 -11.56 -0.94 -6.01
N ASP A 91 -11.69 0.39 -6.02
CA ASP A 91 -11.15 1.28 -5.00
C ASP A 91 -11.75 0.95 -3.64
N VAL A 92 -10.92 0.99 -2.61
CA VAL A 92 -11.35 0.79 -1.21
C VAL A 92 -10.83 1.86 -0.26
N LEU A 93 -9.77 2.58 -0.64
CA LEU A 93 -9.31 3.78 0.06
C LEU A 93 -8.61 4.73 -0.92
N SER A 94 -9.25 5.86 -1.18
CA SER A 94 -8.66 6.96 -1.96
C SER A 94 -7.89 7.94 -1.07
N PRO A 95 -6.87 8.64 -1.61
CA PRO A 95 -6.25 9.80 -0.98
C PRO A 95 -7.31 10.83 -0.59
N SER A 96 -7.06 11.54 0.50
CA SER A 96 -7.95 12.60 0.94
C SER A 96 -7.98 13.74 -0.10
N GLU A 97 -9.05 14.55 -0.08
CA GLU A 97 -9.14 15.74 -0.94
C GLU A 97 -8.06 16.77 -0.55
N ASP A 98 -7.86 16.93 0.76
CA ASP A 98 -6.80 17.68 1.41
C ASP A 98 -6.38 16.91 2.67
N GLY A 99 -5.17 17.20 3.16
CA GLY A 99 -4.62 16.61 4.36
C GLY A 99 -3.22 16.06 4.14
N TRP A 100 -2.71 15.36 5.13
CA TRP A 100 -1.36 14.80 5.10
C TRP A 100 -1.21 13.60 4.15
N ASP A 101 -2.33 13.02 3.70
CA ASP A 101 -2.42 11.86 2.81
C ASP A 101 -3.21 12.15 1.52
N ALA A 102 -3.11 13.41 1.04
CA ALA A 102 -3.85 13.90 -0.12
C ALA A 102 -3.26 13.44 -1.47
N TYR A 103 -2.04 12.90 -1.49
CA TYR A 103 -1.37 12.37 -2.68
C TYR A 103 -1.33 10.84 -2.72
N ALA A 104 -1.01 10.22 -1.59
CA ALA A 104 -1.00 8.77 -1.43
C ALA A 104 -1.82 8.34 -0.23
N ALA A 105 -2.56 7.24 -0.39
CA ALA A 105 -3.17 6.46 0.69
C ALA A 105 -3.11 4.99 0.28
N ARG A 106 -1.97 4.33 0.56
CA ARG A 106 -1.66 2.94 0.20
C ARG A 106 -1.84 2.03 1.42
N LEU A 107 -2.85 1.18 1.44
CA LEU A 107 -3.04 0.16 2.47
C LEU A 107 -1.91 -0.87 2.37
N CYS A 108 -1.25 -1.13 3.50
CA CYS A 108 -0.08 -2.00 3.56
C CYS A 108 -0.33 -3.28 4.35
N CYS A 109 -1.22 -3.27 5.34
CA CYS A 109 -1.46 -4.44 6.19
C CYS A 109 -2.82 -4.34 6.90
N LEU A 110 -3.42 -5.50 7.20
CA LEU A 110 -4.59 -5.63 8.07
C LEU A 110 -4.28 -6.45 9.33
N VAL A 111 -4.81 -6.00 10.46
CA VAL A 111 -4.80 -6.71 11.74
C VAL A 111 -6.23 -6.97 12.17
N TRP A 112 -6.56 -8.22 12.46
CA TRP A 112 -7.87 -8.56 13.01
C TRP A 112 -7.94 -8.19 14.49
N ALA A 113 -8.80 -7.22 14.82
CA ALA A 113 -9.11 -6.78 16.17
C ALA A 113 -10.64 -6.88 16.36
N PRO A 114 -11.16 -8.06 16.74
CA PRO A 114 -12.59 -8.33 16.70
C PRO A 114 -13.42 -7.22 17.38
N PRO A 115 -14.48 -6.70 16.74
CA PRO A 115 -15.11 -7.21 15.50
C PRO A 115 -14.63 -6.54 14.19
N VAL A 116 -13.50 -5.84 14.19
CA VAL A 116 -13.02 -5.04 13.05
C VAL A 116 -11.65 -5.49 12.55
N PHE A 117 -11.33 -5.12 11.31
CA PHE A 117 -9.93 -5.06 10.88
C PHE A 117 -9.42 -3.64 11.07
N VAL A 118 -8.26 -3.54 11.71
CA VAL A 118 -7.43 -2.33 11.73
C VAL A 118 -6.48 -2.40 10.54
N ALA A 119 -6.46 -1.37 9.72
CA ALA A 119 -5.63 -1.29 8.55
C ALA A 119 -4.55 -0.21 8.72
N PHE A 120 -3.31 -0.56 8.44
CA PHE A 120 -2.23 0.42 8.30
C PHE A 120 -2.12 0.84 6.85
N TYR A 121 -1.92 2.13 6.62
CA TYR A 121 -1.69 2.66 5.30
C TYR A 121 -0.57 3.70 5.29
N ASP A 122 0.14 3.78 4.17
CA ASP A 122 1.15 4.78 3.92
C ASP A 122 0.50 5.98 3.25
N GLY A 123 0.73 7.17 3.82
CA GLY A 123 0.19 8.42 3.32
C GLY A 123 1.23 9.48 3.04
N SER A 124 0.96 10.30 2.02
CA SER A 124 1.74 11.50 1.69
C SER A 124 0.85 12.60 1.12
N ARG A 125 1.25 13.85 1.31
CA ARG A 125 0.48 15.04 0.93
C ARG A 125 0.72 15.42 -0.52
N THR A 126 1.95 15.25 -1.00
CA THR A 126 2.37 15.68 -2.33
C THR A 126 3.31 14.65 -2.97
N VAL A 127 3.64 14.85 -4.25
CA VAL A 127 4.56 13.98 -4.98
C VAL A 127 6.01 14.13 -4.50
N GLU A 128 6.40 15.28 -3.96
CA GLU A 128 7.74 15.51 -3.40
C GLU A 128 8.02 14.61 -2.18
N GLU A 129 6.96 14.12 -1.54
CA GLU A 129 7.03 13.16 -0.44
C GLU A 129 6.94 11.70 -0.90
N ASN A 130 6.90 11.42 -2.22
CA ASN A 130 6.99 10.06 -2.72
C ASN A 130 8.32 9.45 -2.26
N TYR A 131 8.26 8.22 -1.75
CA TYR A 131 9.32 7.53 -1.02
C TYR A 131 9.47 7.88 0.47
N GLU A 132 8.78 8.90 0.95
CA GLU A 132 8.87 9.41 2.31
C GLU A 132 7.51 9.37 3.03
N GLU A 133 6.70 8.37 2.69
CA GLU A 133 5.36 8.22 3.25
C GLU A 133 5.38 7.96 4.76
N ARG A 134 4.27 8.32 5.42
CA ARG A 134 4.09 8.18 6.87
C ARG A 134 2.89 7.28 7.16
N THR A 135 2.87 6.64 8.32
CA THR A 135 1.86 5.60 8.61
C THR A 135 0.60 6.20 9.21
N GLY A 136 -0.54 5.88 8.59
CA GLY A 136 -1.90 6.16 9.05
C GLY A 136 -2.65 4.89 9.45
N LEU A 137 -3.88 5.08 9.92
CA LEU A 137 -4.82 4.03 10.32
C LEU A 137 -6.20 4.20 9.67
N ALA A 138 -6.76 3.09 9.25
CA ALA A 138 -8.16 2.97 8.87
C ALA A 138 -8.80 1.73 9.52
N LEU A 139 -10.13 1.67 9.54
CA LEU A 139 -10.91 0.54 10.01
C LEU A 139 -11.76 -0.02 8.88
N THR A 140 -11.99 -1.33 8.88
CA THR A 140 -12.97 -1.94 7.99
C THR A 140 -13.68 -3.11 8.66
N TRP A 141 -14.93 -3.34 8.26
CA TRP A 141 -15.74 -4.49 8.67
C TRP A 141 -15.91 -5.52 7.55
N ASP A 142 -15.68 -5.11 6.30
CA ASP A 142 -16.06 -5.89 5.11
C ASP A 142 -14.97 -5.94 4.03
N LEU A 143 -13.80 -5.33 4.30
CA LEU A 143 -12.67 -5.16 3.39
C LEU A 143 -12.94 -4.29 2.17
N ARG A 144 -14.16 -3.74 2.01
CA ARG A 144 -14.56 -2.92 0.87
C ARG A 144 -14.65 -1.45 1.22
N HIS A 145 -15.04 -1.16 2.46
CA HIS A 145 -15.17 0.20 2.97
C HIS A 145 -14.16 0.39 4.09
N PHE A 146 -13.19 1.29 3.86
CA PHE A 146 -12.21 1.68 4.87
C PHE A 146 -12.54 3.06 5.40
N GLU A 147 -12.81 3.13 6.70
CA GLU A 147 -13.01 4.38 7.42
C GLU A 147 -11.66 4.86 7.96
N ARG A 148 -11.18 5.99 7.44
CA ARG A 148 -9.94 6.62 7.91
C ARG A 148 -10.10 7.09 9.35
N VAL A 149 -9.17 6.70 10.22
CA VAL A 149 -9.10 7.13 11.63
C VAL A 149 -8.09 8.26 11.79
N SER A 150 -6.96 8.19 11.09
CA SER A 150 -5.88 9.19 11.16
C SER A 150 -6.15 10.40 10.26
N THR A 151 -7.18 11.20 10.58
CA THR A 151 -7.58 12.37 9.77
C THR A 151 -6.68 13.59 9.99
N GLU A 152 -6.23 13.81 11.22
CA GLU A 152 -5.46 15.01 11.60
C GLU A 152 -3.96 14.92 11.28
N GLY A 153 -3.46 13.73 10.98
CA GLY A 153 -2.04 13.47 10.78
C GLY A 153 -1.71 11.98 10.79
N PRO A 154 -0.49 11.58 10.39
CA PRO A 154 -0.03 10.21 10.54
C PRO A 154 -0.01 9.81 12.02
N VAL A 155 -0.31 8.54 12.31
CA VAL A 155 -0.24 8.01 13.67
C VAL A 155 1.18 7.62 14.08
N LEU A 156 2.05 7.33 13.11
CA LEU A 156 3.42 6.89 13.34
C LEU A 156 4.34 7.53 12.31
N THR A 157 5.44 8.10 12.82
CA THR A 157 6.50 8.75 12.03
C THR A 157 7.86 8.42 12.64
N SER A 158 8.91 8.51 11.83
CA SER A 158 10.27 8.65 12.36
C SER A 158 10.45 10.06 12.94
N PRO A 159 11.23 10.26 14.02
CA PRO A 159 11.63 11.58 14.48
C PRO A 159 12.82 12.14 13.66
N TYR A 160 13.31 11.41 12.66
CA TYR A 160 14.50 11.75 11.89
C TYR A 160 14.18 12.04 10.42
N ALA A 161 15.07 12.83 9.79
CA ALA A 161 15.02 13.16 8.38
C ALA A 161 13.61 13.59 7.91
N SER A 162 13.06 12.90 6.92
CA SER A 162 11.73 13.14 6.34
C SER A 162 10.56 12.80 7.29
N GLY A 163 10.83 12.07 8.37
CA GLY A 163 9.83 11.48 9.24
C GLY A 163 9.19 10.20 8.70
N SER A 164 9.72 9.63 7.61
CA SER A 164 9.17 8.42 6.99
C SER A 164 9.14 7.24 7.95
N LEU A 165 7.97 6.60 7.98
CA LEU A 165 7.71 5.33 8.62
C LEU A 165 6.61 4.67 7.81
N ARG A 166 6.97 3.66 7.03
CA ARG A 166 6.12 3.13 5.96
C ARG A 166 6.26 1.62 5.81
N TYR A 167 5.44 1.02 4.95
CA TYR A 167 5.41 -0.44 4.73
C TYR A 167 5.19 -1.21 6.03
N MET A 168 4.29 -0.73 6.88
CA MET A 168 3.90 -1.47 8.09
C MET A 168 3.35 -2.84 7.71
N ASP A 169 3.93 -3.89 8.28
CA ASP A 169 3.43 -5.26 8.20
C ASP A 169 3.43 -5.91 9.59
N VAL A 170 2.46 -6.79 9.82
CA VAL A 170 2.17 -7.31 11.15
C VAL A 170 2.13 -8.83 11.14
N LEU A 171 2.98 -9.43 11.97
CA LEU A 171 3.02 -10.86 12.21
C LEU A 171 2.61 -11.14 13.66
N ALA A 172 1.44 -11.75 13.85
CA ALA A 172 1.05 -12.30 15.15
C ALA A 172 1.59 -13.74 15.26
N PHE A 173 2.43 -13.99 16.26
CA PHE A 173 3.03 -15.30 16.49
C PHE A 173 3.10 -15.57 18.00
N GLU A 174 2.50 -16.69 18.41
CA GLU A 174 2.37 -17.08 19.83
C GLU A 174 1.75 -15.97 20.69
N ASP A 175 2.44 -15.55 21.76
CA ASP A 175 2.03 -14.53 22.73
C ASP A 175 2.47 -13.11 22.33
N ARG A 176 2.91 -12.93 21.08
CA ARG A 176 3.52 -11.69 20.60
C ARG A 176 2.96 -11.23 19.26
N ILE A 177 3.08 -9.92 19.04
CA ILE A 177 2.84 -9.28 17.75
C ILE A 177 4.11 -8.54 17.35
N TYR A 178 4.57 -8.80 16.14
CA TYR A 178 5.75 -8.20 15.52
C TYR A 178 5.28 -7.22 14.46
N TYR A 179 5.63 -5.94 14.65
CA TYR A 179 5.36 -4.87 13.70
C TYR A 179 6.65 -4.55 12.97
N TYR A 180 6.73 -4.93 11.69
CA TYR A 180 7.84 -4.61 10.81
C TYR A 180 7.51 -3.35 10.01
N TYR A 181 8.49 -2.47 9.83
CA TYR A 181 8.31 -1.24 9.07
C TYR A 181 9.65 -0.69 8.58
N GLU A 182 9.62 0.04 7.48
CA GLU A 182 10.75 0.85 7.01
C GLU A 182 10.76 2.19 7.76
N PHE A 183 11.94 2.65 8.17
CA PHE A 183 12.09 3.79 9.06
C PHE A 183 13.24 4.71 8.64
N ALA A 184 12.96 6.02 8.52
CA ALA A 184 14.00 7.01 8.21
C ALA A 184 14.98 7.22 9.36
N ARG A 185 16.27 7.33 9.03
CA ARG A 185 17.40 7.51 9.95
C ARG A 185 17.90 8.96 10.00
N PRO A 186 18.71 9.34 11.00
CA PRO A 186 19.29 10.69 11.08
C PRO A 186 20.09 11.14 9.84
N ASP A 187 20.66 10.21 9.10
CA ASP A 187 21.44 10.46 7.88
C ASP A 187 20.59 10.49 6.59
N GLY A 188 19.26 10.34 6.71
CA GLY A 188 18.32 10.30 5.58
C GLY A 188 18.19 8.93 4.90
N SER A 189 18.95 7.92 5.32
CA SER A 189 18.75 6.55 4.84
C SER A 189 17.55 5.88 5.51
N HIS A 190 17.09 4.76 4.96
CA HIS A 190 15.97 3.98 5.50
C HIS A 190 16.45 2.58 5.92
N GLU A 191 15.89 2.06 7.01
CA GLU A 191 16.17 0.70 7.48
C GLU A 191 14.90 -0.03 7.91
N LEU A 192 14.92 -1.37 7.82
CA LEU A 192 13.89 -2.22 8.39
C LEU A 192 14.03 -2.23 9.93
N ARG A 193 12.92 -1.99 10.62
CA ARG A 193 12.83 -2.13 12.08
C ARG A 193 11.71 -3.09 12.46
N VAL A 194 11.78 -3.56 13.71
CA VAL A 194 10.72 -4.35 14.33
C VAL A 194 10.40 -3.83 15.72
N SER A 195 9.12 -3.67 16.00
CA SER A 195 8.60 -3.47 17.35
C SER A 195 7.83 -4.71 17.78
N VAL A 196 8.15 -5.25 18.96
CA VAL A 196 7.54 -6.47 19.48
C VAL A 196 6.71 -6.13 20.71
N VAL A 197 5.43 -6.49 20.68
CA VAL A 197 4.50 -6.26 21.80
C VAL A 197 3.86 -7.57 22.25
N PRO A 198 3.53 -7.73 23.55
CA PRO A 198 2.69 -8.84 24.02
C PRO A 198 1.28 -8.78 23.42
N ARG A 199 0.65 -9.95 23.24
CA ARG A 199 -0.72 -10.09 22.74
C ARG A 199 -1.75 -10.19 23.87
#